data_AF-A0A6V7IUC3-F1
#
_entry.id   AF-A0A6V7IUC3-F1
#
_cell.length_a   1.000
_cell.length_b   1.000
_cell.length_c   1.000
_cell.angle_alpha   90.00
_cell.angle_beta   90.00
_cell.angle_gamma   90.00
#
_symmetry.space_group_name_H-M   'P 1'
#
loop_
_entity.id
_entity.type
_entity.pdbx_description
1 polymer ?
#
loop_
_entity_poly.entity_id
_entity_poly.type
_entity_poly.pdbx_seq_one_letter_code
_entity_poly.pdbx_strand_id
1 'polypeptide(L)' 'IIREAIQGVKNIETKAGDWDLVTQYDKKVEKILIEGLTNEFPRH' A
#
# COMPACT_ATOMS: atom_id res chain seq x y z
N ILE A 1 -9.21 -2.09 -5.78
CA ILE A 1 -7.81 -2.25 -5.31
C ILE A 1 -7.31 -3.68 -5.49
N ILE A 2 -7.70 -4.68 -4.69
CA ILE A 2 -7.14 -6.04 -4.80
C ILE A 2 -7.40 -6.68 -6.19
N ARG A 3 -8.64 -6.64 -6.70
CA ARG A 3 -8.94 -7.17 -8.06
C ARG A 3 -8.13 -6.48 -9.15
N GLU A 4 -8.02 -5.16 -9.10
CA GLU A 4 -7.22 -4.37 -10.05
C GLU A 4 -5.74 -4.69 -9.93
N ALA A 5 -5.23 -4.91 -8.71
CA ALA A 5 -3.85 -5.29 -8.46
C ALA A 5 -3.50 -6.65 -9.06
N ILE A 6 -4.45 -7.59 -9.06
CA ILE A 6 -4.25 -8.92 -9.64
C ILE A 6 -4.21 -8.86 -11.17
N GLN A 7 -5.11 -8.07 -11.78
CA GLN A 7 -5.30 -8.05 -13.24
C GLN A 7 -4.49 -6.97 -13.97
N GLY A 8 -3.98 -5.97 -13.26
CA GLY A 8 -3.31 -4.81 -13.83
C GLY A 8 -1.78 -4.92 -13.86
N VAL A 9 -1.17 -4.03 -14.65
CA VAL A 9 0.28 -3.81 -14.66
C VAL A 9 0.71 -3.20 -13.32
N LYS A 10 1.77 -3.76 -12.74
CA LYS A 10 2.34 -3.29 -11.47
C LYS A 10 3.57 -2.44 -11.77
N ASN A 11 3.59 -1.24 -11.22
CA ASN A 11 4.81 -0.46 -11.14
C ASN A 11 5.55 -0.95 -9.90
N ILE A 12 6.70 -1.56 -10.13
CA ILE A 12 7.53 -2.12 -9.07
C ILE A 12 8.62 -1.08 -8.77
N GLU A 13 8.70 -0.68 -7.51
CA GLU A 13 9.74 0.19 -6.97
C GLU A 13 10.49 -0.56 -5.87
N THR A 14 11.67 -0.07 -5.50
CA THR A 14 12.46 -0.58 -4.36
C THR A 14 12.47 0.44 -3.23
N LYS A 15 12.45 -0.03 -1.96
CA LYS A 15 12.44 0.86 -0.78
C LYS A 15 13.76 0.84 -0.02
N ALA A 16 14.12 -0.26 0.63
CA ALA A 16 15.39 -0.38 1.38
C ALA A 16 16.53 -1.07 0.60
N GLY A 17 16.22 -1.68 -0.54
CA GLY A 17 17.18 -2.35 -1.43
C GLY A 17 16.46 -3.15 -2.52
N ASP A 18 17.22 -3.80 -3.40
CA ASP A 18 16.67 -4.51 -4.56
C ASP A 18 15.79 -5.72 -4.19
N TRP A 19 15.90 -6.17 -2.94
CA TRP A 19 15.07 -7.22 -2.36
C TRP A 19 13.76 -6.70 -1.75
N ASP A 20 13.64 -5.39 -1.52
CA ASP A 20 12.51 -4.74 -0.86
C ASP A 20 11.62 -4.07 -1.91
N LEU A 21 10.80 -4.88 -2.56
CA LEU A 21 9.90 -4.44 -3.63
C LEU A 21 8.59 -3.90 -3.07
N VAL A 22 8.10 -2.82 -3.65
CA VAL A 22 6.80 -2.22 -3.32
C VAL A 22 6.06 -1.85 -4.59
N THR A 23 4.73 -1.94 -4.55
CA THR A 23 3.87 -1.53 -5.66
C THR A 23 3.01 -0.32 -5.32
N GLN A 24 2.41 0.30 -6.34
CA GLN A 24 1.42 1.35 -6.14
C GLN A 24 0.22 0.90 -5.32
N TYR A 25 -0.08 -0.41 -5.29
CA TYR A 25 -1.23 -0.96 -4.58
C TYR A 25 -0.95 -1.09 -3.09
N ASP A 26 0.26 -1.50 -2.69
CA ASP A 26 0.67 -1.60 -1.28
C ASP A 26 0.56 -0.22 -0.61
N LYS A 27 1.12 0.81 -1.25
CA LYS A 27 1.03 2.21 -0.80
C LYS A 27 -0.42 2.69 -0.66
N LYS A 28 -1.30 2.30 -1.60
CA LYS A 28 -2.71 2.69 -1.57
C LYS A 28 -3.48 2.01 -0.44
N VAL A 29 -3.21 0.73 -0.19
CA VAL A 29 -3.83 -0.01 0.92
C VAL A 29 -3.36 0.56 2.26
N GLU A 30 -2.05 0.80 2.41
CA GLU A 30 -1.48 1.40 3.63
C GLU A 30 -2.14 2.74 3.95
N LYS A 31 -2.30 3.63 2.95
CA LYS A 31 -2.98 4.92 3.13
C LYS A 31 -4.42 4.76 3.65
N ILE A 32 -5.21 3.86 3.06
CA ILE A 32 -6.59 3.62 3.47
C ILE A 32 -6.66 3.10 4.90
N LEU A 33 -5.75 2.20 5.27
CA LEU A 33 -5.68 1.66 6.63
C LEU A 33 -5.28 2.74 7.63
N ILE A 34 -4.25 3.54 7.34
CA ILE A 34 -3.82 4.64 8.21
C ILE A 34 -4.94 5.65 8.40
N GLU A 35 -5.61 6.07 7.32
CA GLU A 35 -6.74 7.01 7.40
C GLU A 35 -7.89 6.44 8.24
N GLY A 36 -8.27 5.19 8.02
CA GLY A 36 -9.32 4.52 8.79
C GLY A 36 -8.97 4.39 10.28
N LEU A 37 -7.75 3.93 10.58
CA LEU A 37 -7.28 3.76 11.96
C LEU A 37 -7.08 5.09 12.66
N THR A 38 -6.60 6.13 11.97
CA THR A 38 -6.45 7.47 12.56
C THR A 38 -7.80 8.07 12.92
N ASN A 39 -8.83 7.83 12.10
CA ASN A 39 -10.18 8.29 12.38
C ASN A 39 -10.85 7.54 13.53
N GLU A 40 -10.73 6.21 13.56
CA GLU A 40 -11.37 5.36 14.59
C GLU A 40 -10.59 5.33 15.91
N PHE A 41 -9.26 5.41 15.85
CA PHE A 41 -8.36 5.33 16.99
C PHE A 41 -7.33 6.48 17.00
N PRO A 42 -7.76 7.73 17.28
CA PRO A 42 -6.91 8.93 17.13
C PRO A 42 -5.70 9.04 18.07
N ARG A 43 -5.53 8.09 19.01
CA ARG A 43 -4.47 8.10 20.04
C ARG A 43 -3.64 6.81 20.07
N HIS A 44 -3.79 5.95 19.06
CA HIS A 44 -2.91 4.80 18.86
C HIS A 44 -1.51 5.26 18.45
#